data_AF-A0A7K2YMJ5-F1
#
_entry.id   AF-A0A7K2YMJ5-F1
#
_cell.length_a   1.000
_cell.length_b   1.000
_cell.length_c   1.000
_cell.angle_alpha   90.00
_cell.angle_beta   90.00
_cell.angle_gamma   90.00
#
_symmetry.space_group_name_H-M   'P 1'
#
loop_
_entity.id
_entity.type
_entity.pdbx_description
1 polymer ?
#
loop_
_entity_poly.entity_id
_entity_poly.type
_entity_poly.pdbx_seq_one_letter_code
_entity_poly.pdbx_strand_id
1 'polypeptide(L)'
;MGDRTTFVIVDDPAAGHELYCSRSDTAGPDLDLLAGPGVVVPFIRSLDRDRASWVPQERYSGAALIDLRRRVLLWFARRGSVVEMRHRPAVFELLRRAWPGWDIRWSHEGVADLRTYLGPALAADLPAVPQRPVRSGPGGIGEPSGAVAASEAVSGAVVPSRIVDPGAEQLAGPDPAVTVVTIDTDRCLVLGGREAHPIAEGPAVLPRLAGATDHGRYSGRAAAGLHIDTTRRRVGWWLLDAQAQAREMAKHWPTWTVEFWADDWQRHSQVAGARFTPPAIDLGAALDTVHARAVEHWATRGRPAAR
;
A
#
# COMPACT_ATOMS: atom_id res chain seq x y z
N MET A 1 13.75 14.36 5.76
CA MET A 1 14.12 13.70 4.49
C MET A 1 12.83 13.43 3.76
N GLY A 2 12.59 14.15 2.66
CA GLY A 2 11.27 14.25 2.02
C GLY A 2 10.79 12.97 1.34
N ASP A 3 9.47 12.83 1.27
CA ASP A 3 8.78 11.79 0.50
C ASP A 3 9.13 11.93 -0.99
N ARG A 4 9.24 10.80 -1.70
CA ARG A 4 9.55 10.77 -3.14
C ARG A 4 8.47 10.04 -3.90
N THR A 5 7.95 10.71 -4.92
CA THR A 5 6.98 10.14 -5.87
C THR A 5 7.64 10.01 -7.23
N THR A 6 7.56 8.81 -7.80
CA THR A 6 8.10 8.51 -9.12
C THR A 6 7.03 8.56 -10.19
N PHE A 7 7.36 9.13 -11.35
CA PHE A 7 6.48 9.13 -12.51
C PHE A 7 7.17 8.49 -13.73
N VAL A 8 6.42 7.66 -14.44
CA VAL A 8 6.83 7.02 -15.69
C VAL A 8 5.85 7.46 -16.77
N ILE A 9 6.35 8.04 -17.87
CA ILE A 9 5.53 8.38 -19.03
C ILE A 9 5.92 7.45 -20.19
N VAL A 10 4.91 6.83 -20.82
CA VAL A 10 5.08 5.98 -22.00
C VAL A 10 4.33 6.62 -23.17
N ASP A 11 5.08 7.14 -24.13
CA ASP A 11 4.55 7.75 -25.37
C ASP A 11 4.47 6.73 -26.50
N ASP A 12 5.55 5.96 -26.68
CA ASP A 12 5.63 4.87 -27.65
C ASP A 12 6.34 3.66 -27.01
N PRO A 13 5.65 2.53 -26.78
CA PRO A 13 6.25 1.34 -26.20
C PRO A 13 7.37 0.73 -27.06
N ALA A 14 7.51 1.11 -28.33
CA ALA A 14 8.64 0.73 -29.18
C ALA A 14 9.85 1.69 -29.06
N ALA A 15 9.64 2.95 -28.64
CA ALA A 15 10.69 3.97 -28.56
C ALA A 15 11.24 4.18 -27.14
N GLY A 16 10.54 3.68 -26.12
CA GLY A 16 10.99 3.70 -24.73
C GLY A 16 10.00 4.37 -23.77
N HIS A 17 10.49 4.73 -22.59
CA HIS A 17 9.71 5.46 -21.58
C HIS A 17 10.56 6.58 -20.96
N GLU A 18 9.88 7.60 -20.44
CA GLU A 18 10.49 8.72 -19.75
C GLU A 18 10.29 8.56 -18.24
N LEU A 19 11.36 8.79 -17.47
CA LEU A 19 11.35 8.70 -16.01
C LEU A 19 11.53 10.09 -15.40
N TYR A 20 10.69 10.39 -14.41
CA TYR A 20 10.67 11.65 -13.69
C TYR A 20 10.53 11.39 -12.19
N CYS A 21 11.09 12.28 -11.36
CA CYS A 21 10.99 12.19 -9.91
C CYS A 21 10.51 13.51 -9.33
N SER A 22 9.46 13.46 -8.50
CA SER A 22 9.05 14.60 -7.69
C SER A 22 9.67 14.48 -6.30
N ARG A 23 10.42 15.52 -5.92
CA ARG A 23 10.91 15.72 -4.55
C ARG A 23 9.94 16.67 -3.86
N SER A 24 8.90 16.11 -3.27
CA SER A 24 7.86 16.90 -2.62
C SER A 24 7.63 16.37 -1.21
N ASP A 25 7.63 17.27 -0.23
CA ASP A 25 7.30 16.91 1.16
C ASP A 25 5.80 16.62 1.36
N THR A 26 4.98 16.73 0.31
CA THR A 26 3.54 16.48 0.37
C THR A 26 3.15 15.09 -0.14
N ALA A 27 2.08 14.56 0.47
CA ALA A 27 1.66 13.18 0.42
C ALA A 27 1.36 12.67 -1.00
N GLY A 28 1.99 11.55 -1.40
CA GLY A 28 1.59 10.65 -2.49
C GLY A 28 1.38 11.25 -3.90
N PRO A 29 1.25 10.42 -4.96
CA PRO A 29 0.76 10.88 -6.26
C PRO A 29 -0.76 11.17 -6.29
N ASP A 30 -1.51 10.84 -5.25
CA ASP A 30 -2.98 10.83 -5.32
C ASP A 30 -3.58 12.23 -5.61
N LEU A 31 -3.15 13.27 -4.89
CA LEU A 31 -3.63 14.64 -5.15
C LEU A 31 -3.07 15.25 -6.44
N ASP A 32 -1.85 14.87 -6.83
CA ASP A 32 -1.26 15.28 -8.12
C ASP A 32 -2.14 14.81 -9.28
N LEU A 33 -2.49 13.53 -9.28
CA LEU A 33 -3.24 12.91 -10.36
C LEU A 33 -4.65 13.50 -10.53
N LEU A 34 -5.24 14.14 -9.51
CA LEU A 34 -6.59 14.72 -9.59
C LEU A 34 -6.72 15.92 -10.54
N ALA A 35 -5.62 16.53 -11.00
CA ALA A 35 -5.66 17.60 -12.00
C ALA A 35 -5.86 17.10 -13.44
N GLY A 36 -5.83 15.78 -13.67
CA GLY A 36 -6.07 15.17 -14.98
C GLY A 36 -4.87 15.25 -15.94
N PRO A 37 -4.91 14.52 -17.07
CA PRO A 37 -3.75 14.34 -17.95
C PRO A 37 -3.24 15.65 -18.57
N GLY A 38 -4.14 16.59 -18.89
CA GLY A 38 -3.80 17.86 -19.52
C GLY A 38 -2.95 18.79 -18.64
N VAL A 39 -3.04 18.64 -17.31
CA VAL A 39 -2.23 19.40 -16.34
C VAL A 39 -1.05 18.56 -15.85
N VAL A 40 -1.31 17.30 -15.52
CA VAL A 40 -0.34 16.40 -14.89
C VAL A 40 0.82 16.06 -15.83
N VAL A 41 0.57 15.79 -17.11
CA VAL A 41 1.63 15.37 -18.04
C VAL A 41 2.63 16.51 -18.30
N PRO A 42 2.21 17.75 -18.63
CA PRO A 42 3.14 18.88 -18.72
C PRO A 42 3.88 19.15 -17.42
N PHE A 43 3.20 19.05 -16.27
CA PHE A 43 3.82 19.20 -14.96
C PHE A 43 4.92 18.16 -14.73
N ILE A 44 4.65 16.87 -14.96
CA ILE A 44 5.65 15.80 -14.80
C ILE A 44 6.86 16.04 -15.71
N ARG A 45 6.63 16.45 -16.97
CA ARG A 45 7.72 16.75 -17.92
C ARG A 45 8.60 17.94 -17.50
N SER A 46 8.11 18.81 -16.61
CA SER A 46 8.89 19.89 -16.03
C SER A 46 9.77 19.47 -14.85
N LEU A 47 9.59 18.24 -14.34
CA LEU A 47 10.37 17.71 -13.22
C LEU A 47 11.76 17.24 -13.64
N ASP A 48 12.63 17.07 -12.65
CA ASP A 48 13.96 16.50 -12.84
C ASP A 48 13.88 15.06 -13.37
N ARG A 49 14.69 14.78 -14.38
CA ARG A 49 14.89 13.43 -14.97
C ARG A 49 15.99 12.62 -14.29
N ASP A 50 16.50 13.11 -13.14
CA ASP A 50 17.68 12.55 -12.49
C ASP A 50 17.46 11.13 -11.95
N ARG A 51 17.98 10.14 -12.67
CA ARG A 51 17.97 8.71 -12.28
C ARG A 51 18.70 8.44 -10.97
N ALA A 52 19.72 9.25 -10.61
CA ALA A 52 20.48 9.07 -9.36
C ALA A 52 19.66 9.43 -8.11
N SER A 53 18.50 10.06 -8.29
CA SER A 53 17.57 10.41 -7.22
C SER A 53 16.55 9.31 -6.88
N TRP A 54 16.69 8.11 -7.43
CA TRP A 54 15.84 6.98 -7.08
C TRP A 54 16.33 6.30 -5.80
N VAL A 55 15.39 6.05 -4.89
CA VAL A 55 15.63 5.40 -3.59
C VAL A 55 15.08 3.98 -3.58
N PRO A 56 15.49 3.10 -2.66
CA PRO A 56 14.87 1.77 -2.51
C PRO A 56 13.34 1.85 -2.33
N GLN A 57 12.62 0.77 -2.70
CA GLN A 57 11.14 0.76 -2.74
C GLN A 57 10.50 1.15 -1.40
N GLU A 58 11.21 0.88 -0.31
CA GLU A 58 10.86 1.17 1.09
C GLU A 58 10.82 2.66 1.40
N ARG A 59 11.31 3.52 0.50
CA ARG A 59 11.38 4.98 0.68
C ARG A 59 10.46 5.77 -0.26
N TYR A 60 9.62 5.12 -1.08
CA TYR A 60 8.64 5.83 -1.92
C TYR A 60 7.34 6.11 -1.17
N SER A 61 6.82 7.33 -1.34
CA SER A 61 5.43 7.66 -1.00
C SER A 61 4.45 7.13 -2.05
N GLY A 62 4.91 6.81 -3.27
CA GLY A 62 4.10 6.22 -4.34
C GLY A 62 4.78 6.30 -5.71
N ALA A 63 4.12 5.77 -6.73
CA ALA A 63 4.51 5.96 -8.13
C ALA A 63 3.30 5.92 -9.07
N ALA A 64 3.44 6.52 -10.25
CA ALA A 64 2.46 6.44 -11.31
C ALA A 64 3.12 6.21 -12.68
N LEU A 65 2.54 5.30 -13.46
CA LEU A 65 2.82 5.07 -14.86
C LEU A 65 1.65 5.58 -15.69
N ILE A 66 1.96 6.42 -16.66
CA ILE A 66 1.02 7.07 -17.56
C ILE A 66 1.37 6.64 -18.98
N ASP A 67 0.54 5.78 -19.56
CA ASP A 67 0.64 5.35 -20.96
C ASP A 67 -0.29 6.21 -21.82
N LEU A 68 0.30 7.18 -22.54
CA LEU A 68 -0.47 8.16 -23.33
C LEU A 68 -1.21 7.50 -24.50
N ARG A 69 -0.61 6.45 -25.09
CA ARG A 69 -1.15 5.79 -26.27
C ARG A 69 -2.31 4.87 -25.92
N ARG A 70 -2.15 4.05 -24.87
CA ARG A 70 -3.19 3.12 -24.40
C ARG A 70 -4.18 3.77 -23.44
N ARG A 71 -3.93 5.02 -23.02
CA ARG A 71 -4.70 5.75 -22.01
C ARG A 71 -4.83 4.95 -20.71
N VAL A 72 -3.69 4.46 -20.21
CA VAL A 72 -3.62 3.72 -18.94
C VAL A 72 -2.95 4.58 -17.89
N LEU A 73 -3.58 4.70 -16.73
CA LEU A 73 -2.98 5.24 -15.50
C LEU A 73 -2.84 4.09 -14.49
N LEU A 74 -1.62 3.58 -14.32
CA LEU A 74 -1.29 2.54 -13.35
C LEU A 74 -0.49 3.15 -12.20
N TRP A 75 -0.99 3.09 -10.97
CA TRP A 75 -0.40 3.87 -9.89
C TRP A 75 -0.63 3.26 -8.50
N PHE A 76 0.18 3.68 -7.53
CA PHE A 76 -0.02 3.39 -6.11
C PHE A 76 0.49 4.54 -5.24
N ALA A 77 0.01 4.59 -4.00
CA ALA A 77 0.50 5.50 -2.97
C ALA A 77 0.48 4.80 -1.61
N ARG A 78 1.49 5.10 -0.78
CA ARG A 78 1.62 4.63 0.61
C ARG A 78 1.02 5.58 1.63
N ARG A 79 0.72 6.79 1.19
CA ARG A 79 0.24 7.90 2.01
C ARG A 79 -0.76 8.71 1.19
N GLY A 80 -1.38 9.67 1.85
CA GLY A 80 -2.40 10.52 1.24
C GLY A 80 -3.80 10.00 1.49
N SER A 81 -4.77 10.65 0.85
CA SER A 81 -6.19 10.38 1.01
C SER A 81 -6.57 9.01 0.43
N VAL A 82 -5.85 8.51 -0.59
CA VAL A 82 -6.19 7.23 -1.23
C VAL A 82 -6.01 5.99 -0.33
N VAL A 83 -5.17 6.08 0.70
CA VAL A 83 -4.94 5.00 1.67
C VAL A 83 -5.77 5.18 2.95
N GLU A 84 -6.62 6.20 3.02
CA GLU A 84 -7.63 6.37 4.07
C GLU A 84 -8.92 5.68 3.61
N MET A 85 -9.43 4.71 4.37
CA MET A 85 -10.64 3.95 4.05
C MET A 85 -11.81 4.88 3.74
N ARG A 86 -11.95 5.97 4.52
CA ARG A 86 -13.03 6.96 4.34
C ARG A 86 -12.94 7.76 3.03
N HIS A 87 -11.75 7.96 2.48
CA HIS A 87 -11.53 8.84 1.32
C HIS A 87 -11.23 8.08 0.03
N ARG A 88 -10.81 6.81 0.12
CA ARG A 88 -10.43 6.01 -1.04
C ARG A 88 -11.51 5.98 -2.13
N PRO A 89 -12.81 5.75 -1.85
CA PRO A 89 -13.84 5.79 -2.89
C PRO A 89 -13.94 7.14 -3.59
N ALA A 90 -13.83 8.24 -2.83
CA ALA A 90 -13.87 9.60 -3.38
C ALA A 90 -12.67 9.91 -4.28
N VAL A 91 -11.47 9.45 -3.91
CA VAL A 91 -10.27 9.60 -4.76
C VAL A 91 -10.47 8.91 -6.11
N PHE A 92 -10.93 7.66 -6.14
CA PHE A 92 -11.18 6.94 -7.40
C PHE A 92 -12.30 7.59 -8.23
N GLU A 93 -13.36 8.08 -7.58
CA GLU A 93 -14.43 8.81 -8.26
C GLU A 93 -13.92 10.09 -8.93
N LEU A 94 -13.12 10.90 -8.21
CA LEU A 94 -12.54 12.12 -8.77
C LEU A 94 -11.52 11.82 -9.88
N LEU A 95 -10.72 10.76 -9.75
CA LEU A 95 -9.79 10.34 -10.81
C LEU A 95 -10.52 9.95 -12.10
N ARG A 96 -11.62 9.20 -12.01
CA ARG A 96 -12.42 8.84 -13.19
C ARG A 96 -12.97 10.07 -13.92
N ARG A 97 -13.33 11.12 -13.16
CA ARG A 97 -13.77 12.41 -13.73
C ARG A 97 -12.60 13.20 -14.34
N ALA A 98 -11.44 13.20 -13.70
CA ALA A 98 -10.26 13.92 -14.14
C ALA A 98 -9.54 13.26 -15.35
N TRP A 99 -9.69 11.95 -15.52
CA TRP A 99 -9.08 11.16 -16.60
C TRP A 99 -10.15 10.49 -17.48
N PRO A 100 -10.98 11.27 -18.20
CA PRO A 100 -12.09 10.72 -18.96
C PRO A 100 -11.60 9.80 -20.10
N GLY A 101 -12.16 8.59 -20.16
CA GLY A 101 -11.80 7.60 -21.18
C GLY A 101 -10.43 6.93 -20.98
N TRP A 102 -9.84 7.07 -19.79
CA TRP A 102 -8.65 6.32 -19.38
C TRP A 102 -9.01 5.09 -18.56
N ASP A 103 -8.15 4.08 -18.65
CA ASP A 103 -8.16 2.91 -17.77
C ASP A 103 -7.31 3.19 -16.54
N ILE A 104 -7.97 3.38 -15.39
CA ILE A 104 -7.34 3.72 -14.11
C ILE A 104 -7.18 2.44 -13.28
N ARG A 105 -5.93 2.08 -13.00
CA ARG A 105 -5.56 0.83 -12.32
C ARG A 105 -4.74 1.12 -11.07
N TRP A 106 -5.09 0.46 -9.97
CA TRP A 106 -4.26 0.45 -8.77
C TRP A 106 -3.19 -0.63 -8.87
N SER A 107 -1.99 -0.31 -8.41
CA SER A 107 -0.88 -1.26 -8.27
C SER A 107 -0.83 -1.77 -6.83
N HIS A 108 -1.17 -3.04 -6.62
CA HIS A 108 -1.12 -3.67 -5.31
C HIS A 108 0.29 -4.15 -4.96
N GLU A 109 1.16 -4.40 -5.94
CA GLU A 109 2.57 -4.76 -5.70
C GLU A 109 3.55 -3.61 -5.88
N GLY A 110 3.03 -2.40 -6.01
CA GLY A 110 3.83 -1.18 -6.19
C GLY A 110 4.61 -1.21 -7.50
N VAL A 111 5.93 -1.08 -7.41
CA VAL A 111 6.78 -1.02 -8.62
C VAL A 111 6.74 -2.33 -9.42
N ALA A 112 6.46 -3.48 -8.79
CA ALA A 112 6.41 -4.76 -9.51
C ALA A 112 5.32 -4.81 -10.59
N ASP A 113 4.15 -4.19 -10.34
CA ASP A 113 3.09 -4.10 -11.35
C ASP A 113 3.47 -3.18 -12.50
N LEU A 114 4.17 -2.07 -12.21
CA LEU A 114 4.69 -1.15 -13.23
C LEU A 114 5.73 -1.86 -14.13
N ARG A 115 6.66 -2.62 -13.53
CA ARG A 115 7.63 -3.44 -14.27
C ARG A 115 6.95 -4.47 -15.16
N THR A 116 5.92 -5.14 -14.62
CA THR A 116 5.14 -6.14 -15.36
C THR A 116 4.45 -5.49 -16.55
N TYR A 117 3.88 -4.30 -16.37
CA TYR A 117 3.22 -3.56 -17.44
C TYR A 117 4.19 -3.15 -18.56
N LEU A 118 5.38 -2.65 -18.22
CA LEU A 118 6.40 -2.24 -19.19
C LEU A 118 7.04 -3.42 -19.94
N GLY A 119 7.04 -4.61 -19.34
CA GLY A 119 7.76 -5.77 -19.86
C GLY A 119 9.27 -5.70 -19.59
N PRO A 120 10.00 -6.82 -19.75
CA PRO A 120 11.36 -6.98 -19.25
C PRO A 120 12.38 -6.02 -19.87
N ALA A 121 12.24 -5.68 -21.16
CA ALA A 121 13.17 -4.81 -21.87
C ALA A 121 13.16 -3.37 -21.33
N LEU A 122 11.97 -2.83 -21.06
CA LEU A 122 11.80 -1.47 -20.56
C LEU A 122 11.88 -1.39 -19.04
N ALA A 123 11.51 -2.45 -18.32
CA ALA A 123 11.54 -2.50 -16.86
C ALA A 123 12.97 -2.52 -16.29
N ALA A 124 14.01 -2.80 -17.09
CA ALA A 124 15.40 -2.77 -16.65
C ALA A 124 15.81 -1.42 -16.04
N ASP A 125 15.18 -0.33 -16.49
CA ASP A 125 15.42 1.03 -16.01
C ASP A 125 14.67 1.39 -14.72
N LEU A 126 13.70 0.56 -14.31
CA LEU A 126 13.03 0.70 -13.02
C LEU A 126 13.87 0.05 -11.91
N PRO A 127 13.71 0.45 -10.63
CA PRO A 127 14.43 -0.12 -9.51
C PRO A 127 14.00 -1.57 -9.32
N ALA A 128 14.98 -2.38 -8.93
CA ALA A 128 14.73 -3.77 -8.57
C ALA A 128 13.71 -3.83 -7.44
N VAL A 129 12.76 -4.75 -7.57
CA VAL A 129 11.87 -5.10 -6.46
C VAL A 129 12.74 -5.84 -5.44
N PRO A 130 12.88 -5.35 -4.21
CA PRO A 130 13.65 -6.04 -3.18
C PRO A 130 13.06 -7.44 -3.01
N GLN A 131 13.89 -8.46 -3.23
CA GLN A 131 13.49 -9.84 -2.94
C GLN A 131 13.64 -10.04 -1.43
N ARG A 132 12.53 -10.23 -0.71
CA ARG A 132 12.63 -10.77 0.65
C ARG A 132 13.10 -12.23 0.56
N PRO A 133 14.15 -12.65 1.30
CA PRO A 133 14.55 -14.04 1.30
C PRO A 133 13.40 -14.90 1.83
N VAL A 134 12.91 -15.81 0.99
CA VAL A 134 11.94 -16.83 1.39
C VAL A 134 12.69 -17.86 2.24
N ARG A 135 12.38 -17.94 3.54
CA ARG A 135 12.88 -19.06 4.35
C ARG A 135 12.14 -20.34 3.96
N SER A 136 12.81 -21.22 3.23
CA SER A 136 12.36 -22.59 2.97
C SER A 136 12.94 -23.54 4.03
N GLY A 137 12.10 -24.08 4.92
CA GLY A 137 12.37 -25.30 5.70
C GLY A 137 13.16 -25.17 7.02
N PRO A 138 13.08 -26.18 7.92
CA PRO A 138 13.52 -26.09 9.30
C PRO A 138 14.97 -26.56 9.47
N GLY A 139 15.79 -25.84 10.26
CA GLY A 139 17.06 -26.40 10.72
C GLY A 139 18.06 -25.40 11.29
N GLY A 140 18.48 -25.66 12.52
CA GLY A 140 19.79 -25.28 13.04
C GLY A 140 19.85 -23.97 13.83
N ILE A 141 19.55 -24.05 15.13
CA ILE A 141 20.00 -23.04 16.09
C ILE A 141 21.49 -23.33 16.34
N GLY A 142 22.37 -22.68 15.59
CA GLY A 142 23.78 -22.54 15.95
C GLY A 142 23.96 -21.19 16.64
N GLU A 143 24.36 -21.20 17.91
CA GLU A 143 24.69 -19.99 18.66
C GLU A 143 25.89 -19.27 18.02
N PRO A 144 25.86 -17.93 17.87
CA PRO A 144 27.07 -17.16 17.65
C PRO A 144 27.59 -16.60 18.97
N SER A 145 28.79 -17.04 19.33
CA SER A 145 29.68 -16.38 20.29
C SER A 145 30.42 -15.22 19.61
N GLY A 146 30.59 -14.11 20.32
CA GLY A 146 31.58 -13.07 20.01
C GLY A 146 31.02 -11.73 19.53
N ALA A 147 31.21 -10.70 20.35
CA ALA A 147 30.69 -9.34 20.18
C ALA A 147 31.41 -8.51 19.10
N VAL A 148 30.62 -7.75 18.33
CA VAL A 148 30.95 -6.37 17.91
C VAL A 148 29.66 -5.60 17.68
N ALA A 149 29.52 -4.45 18.36
CA ALA A 149 28.39 -3.56 18.26
C ALA A 149 28.54 -2.63 17.05
N ALA A 150 27.73 -2.87 16.02
CA ALA A 150 27.18 -1.88 15.11
C ALA A 150 25.89 -2.48 14.56
N SER A 151 24.78 -1.74 14.68
CA SER A 151 23.45 -2.19 14.29
C SER A 151 23.34 -2.32 12.77
N GLU A 152 23.73 -3.48 12.25
CA GLU A 152 23.23 -4.00 10.98
C GLU A 152 22.03 -4.89 11.30
N ALA A 153 20.84 -4.42 10.94
CA ALA A 153 19.64 -5.24 10.98
C ALA A 153 19.90 -6.48 10.12
N VAL A 154 19.87 -7.66 10.75
CA VAL A 154 19.89 -8.96 10.06
C VAL A 154 18.78 -8.96 9.01
N SER A 155 19.21 -8.83 7.76
CA SER A 155 18.35 -8.79 6.58
C SER A 155 17.65 -10.15 6.42
N GLY A 156 16.32 -10.16 6.60
CA GLY A 156 15.48 -11.31 6.22
C GLY A 156 14.42 -11.75 7.23
N ALA A 157 14.39 -11.22 8.47
CA ALA A 157 13.32 -11.56 9.41
C ALA A 157 12.04 -10.73 9.14
N VAL A 158 10.88 -11.41 9.06
CA VAL A 158 9.58 -10.72 9.11
C VAL A 158 9.44 -10.18 10.54
N VAL A 159 9.52 -8.86 10.68
CA VAL A 159 9.23 -8.19 11.96
C VAL A 159 7.72 -8.23 12.15
N PRO A 160 7.19 -8.93 13.18
CA PRO A 160 5.76 -9.05 13.39
C PRO A 160 5.12 -7.70 13.73
N SER A 161 3.92 -7.46 13.23
CA SER A 161 3.12 -6.28 13.62
C SER A 161 2.81 -6.35 15.12
N ARG A 162 2.88 -5.21 15.80
CA ARG A 162 2.61 -5.14 17.25
C ARG A 162 1.12 -5.30 17.53
N ILE A 163 0.77 -6.00 18.60
CA ILE A 163 -0.61 -6.06 19.09
C ILE A 163 -0.97 -4.69 19.67
N VAL A 164 -2.18 -4.21 19.36
CA VAL A 164 -2.70 -2.94 19.86
C VAL A 164 -3.82 -3.26 20.83
N ASP A 165 -3.70 -2.78 22.07
CA ASP A 165 -4.72 -3.00 23.08
C ASP A 165 -5.97 -2.13 22.82
N PRO A 166 -7.16 -2.56 23.29
CA PRO A 166 -8.35 -1.73 23.28
C PRO A 166 -8.11 -0.39 23.99
N GLY A 167 -8.55 0.71 23.37
CA GLY A 167 -8.39 2.07 23.92
C GLY A 167 -7.00 2.69 23.71
N ALA A 168 -6.07 2.01 23.03
CA ALA A 168 -4.77 2.60 22.69
C ALA A 168 -4.94 3.88 21.84
N GLU A 169 -4.11 4.88 22.10
CA GLU A 169 -4.11 6.18 21.40
C GLU A 169 -3.99 6.02 19.87
N GLN A 170 -3.29 4.98 19.40
CA GLN A 170 -3.17 4.65 17.98
C GLN A 170 -4.53 4.45 17.28
N LEU A 171 -5.58 4.10 18.03
CA LEU A 171 -6.94 3.89 17.52
C LEU A 171 -7.80 5.16 17.49
N ALA A 172 -7.35 6.27 18.10
CA ALA A 172 -8.13 7.50 18.22
C ALA A 172 -8.24 8.30 16.91
N GLY A 173 -7.34 8.06 15.95
CA GLY A 173 -7.35 8.73 14.65
C GLY A 173 -8.55 8.32 13.77
N PRO A 174 -8.94 9.15 12.80
CA PRO A 174 -10.11 8.89 11.95
C PRO A 174 -9.93 7.71 10.99
N ASP A 175 -8.68 7.43 10.57
CA ASP A 175 -8.26 6.25 9.80
C ASP A 175 -6.93 5.74 10.36
N PRO A 176 -6.96 4.97 11.46
CA PRO A 176 -5.75 4.51 12.11
C PRO A 176 -5.01 3.52 11.21
N ALA A 177 -3.68 3.59 11.24
CA ALA A 177 -2.80 2.71 10.48
C ALA A 177 -2.68 1.33 11.16
N VAL A 178 -3.79 0.60 11.16
CA VAL A 178 -3.93 -0.71 11.79
C VAL A 178 -4.40 -1.77 10.80
N THR A 179 -4.10 -3.02 11.13
CA THR A 179 -4.62 -4.22 10.49
C THR A 179 -5.61 -4.88 11.43
N VAL A 180 -6.83 -5.11 10.96
CA VAL A 180 -7.83 -5.88 11.73
C VAL A 180 -7.68 -7.35 11.39
N VAL A 181 -7.55 -8.19 12.41
CA VAL A 181 -7.44 -9.64 12.24
C VAL A 181 -8.67 -10.30 12.86
N THR A 182 -9.40 -11.09 12.09
CA THR A 182 -10.50 -11.90 12.61
C THR A 182 -10.15 -13.38 12.48
N ILE A 183 -10.44 -14.15 13.53
CA ILE A 183 -10.21 -15.60 13.55
C ILE A 183 -11.56 -16.27 13.76
N ASP A 184 -11.95 -17.04 12.76
CA ASP A 184 -13.26 -17.66 12.63
C ASP A 184 -14.37 -16.62 12.90
N THR A 185 -15.38 -16.97 13.69
CA THR A 185 -16.44 -16.06 14.14
C THR A 185 -16.22 -15.52 15.55
N ASP A 186 -15.07 -15.82 16.15
CA ASP A 186 -14.93 -15.83 17.60
C ASP A 186 -14.09 -14.65 18.11
N ARG A 187 -13.01 -14.34 17.40
CA ARG A 187 -12.01 -13.37 17.87
C ARG A 187 -11.79 -12.23 16.90
N CYS A 188 -11.53 -11.05 17.44
CA CYS A 188 -11.18 -9.85 16.70
C CYS A 188 -9.96 -9.20 17.35
N LEU A 189 -8.85 -9.12 16.63
CA LEU A 189 -7.62 -8.51 17.10
C LEU A 189 -7.27 -7.30 16.25
N VAL A 190 -6.54 -6.36 16.82
CA VAL A 190 -6.03 -5.19 16.12
C VAL A 190 -4.52 -5.16 16.23
N LEU A 191 -3.86 -5.09 15.07
CA LEU A 191 -2.41 -5.01 14.97
C LEU A 191 -2.02 -3.62 14.44
N GLY A 192 -0.95 -3.06 15.00
CA GLY A 192 -0.42 -1.76 14.63
C GLY A 192 0.75 -1.88 13.65
N GLY A 193 0.89 -0.86 12.80
CA GLY A 193 2.03 -0.71 11.90
C GLY A 193 1.67 -0.97 10.44
N ARG A 194 2.40 -0.29 9.54
CA ARG A 194 2.20 -0.36 8.08
C ARG A 194 3.22 -1.24 7.35
N GLU A 195 4.30 -1.62 8.02
CA GLU A 195 5.50 -2.12 7.34
C GLU A 195 5.46 -3.62 7.01
N ALA A 196 4.70 -4.41 7.77
CA ALA A 196 4.54 -5.82 7.51
C ALA A 196 3.08 -6.22 7.76
N HIS A 197 2.40 -6.65 6.69
CA HIS A 197 1.09 -7.27 6.80
C HIS A 197 1.24 -8.66 7.45
N PRO A 198 0.41 -9.04 8.44
CA PRO A 198 0.52 -10.32 9.17
C PRO A 198 0.39 -11.56 8.28
N ILE A 199 -0.15 -11.42 7.06
CA ILE A 199 -0.17 -12.49 6.05
C ILE A 199 1.24 -13.04 5.74
N ALA A 200 2.27 -12.20 5.83
CA ALA A 200 3.64 -12.57 5.50
C ALA A 200 4.26 -13.56 6.51
N GLU A 201 3.68 -13.68 7.71
CA GLU A 201 4.13 -14.62 8.74
C GLU A 201 3.71 -16.07 8.47
N GLY A 202 2.76 -16.31 7.55
CA GLY A 202 2.22 -17.65 7.34
C GLY A 202 1.43 -18.17 8.56
N PRO A 203 1.22 -19.49 8.67
CA PRO A 203 0.56 -20.13 9.81
C PRO A 203 1.26 -19.89 11.15
N ALA A 204 2.53 -19.45 11.14
CA ALA A 204 3.26 -19.08 12.36
C ALA A 204 2.67 -17.84 13.06
N VAL A 205 1.78 -17.11 12.39
CA VAL A 205 1.00 -16.04 13.03
C VAL A 205 0.02 -16.58 14.08
N LEU A 206 -0.48 -17.82 13.93
CA LEU A 206 -1.56 -18.33 14.79
C LEU A 206 -1.14 -18.48 16.27
N PRO A 207 0.02 -19.09 16.61
CA PRO A 207 0.47 -19.14 18.00
C PRO A 207 0.69 -17.75 18.61
N ARG A 208 1.13 -16.78 17.82
CA ARG A 208 1.33 -15.39 18.27
C ARG A 208 -0.01 -14.73 18.61
N LEU A 209 -1.05 -14.96 17.80
CA LEU A 209 -2.39 -14.42 18.04
C LEU A 209 -3.13 -15.14 19.17
N ALA A 210 -2.76 -16.38 19.51
CA ALA A 210 -3.41 -17.14 20.58
C ALA A 210 -3.35 -16.42 21.94
N GLY A 211 -2.21 -15.79 22.27
CA GLY A 211 -2.04 -15.04 23.53
C GLY A 211 -2.36 -13.55 23.46
N ALA A 212 -2.82 -13.05 22.32
CA ALA A 212 -3.04 -11.62 22.10
C ALA A 212 -4.39 -11.13 22.66
N THR A 213 -4.42 -9.87 23.10
CA THR A 213 -5.64 -9.21 23.58
C THR A 213 -6.73 -9.24 22.52
N ASP A 214 -7.87 -9.85 22.86
CA ASP A 214 -9.05 -9.89 22.01
C ASP A 214 -9.90 -8.63 22.21
N HIS A 215 -10.18 -7.92 21.13
CA HIS A 215 -11.10 -6.78 21.14
C HIS A 215 -12.55 -7.24 21.16
N GLY A 216 -12.83 -8.50 20.80
CA GLY A 216 -14.16 -9.06 20.64
C GLY A 216 -14.91 -8.51 19.42
N ARG A 217 -14.87 -7.20 19.21
CA ARG A 217 -15.41 -6.50 18.03
C ARG A 217 -14.59 -5.24 17.76
N TYR A 218 -14.36 -4.95 16.48
CA TYR A 218 -13.79 -3.69 16.02
C TYR A 218 -14.74 -2.96 15.07
N SER A 219 -15.07 -1.72 15.43
CA SER A 219 -15.97 -0.83 14.67
C SER A 219 -15.28 0.42 14.12
N GLY A 220 -13.95 0.51 14.25
CA GLY A 220 -13.14 1.55 13.64
C GLY A 220 -12.81 1.26 12.18
N ARG A 221 -12.17 2.23 11.52
CA ARG A 221 -11.59 2.07 10.18
C ARG A 221 -10.22 1.41 10.27
N ALA A 222 -9.76 0.80 9.19
CA ALA A 222 -8.47 0.12 9.15
C ALA A 222 -7.79 0.31 7.80
N ALA A 223 -6.46 0.20 7.79
CA ALA A 223 -5.67 0.30 6.57
C ALA A 223 -5.50 -1.06 5.86
N ALA A 224 -5.74 -2.15 6.58
CA ALA A 224 -5.65 -3.51 6.07
C ALA A 224 -6.46 -4.49 6.94
N GLY A 225 -6.59 -5.74 6.47
CA GLY A 225 -7.19 -6.79 7.27
C GLY A 225 -6.86 -8.20 6.84
N LEU A 226 -7.04 -9.12 7.78
CA LEU A 226 -6.77 -10.54 7.66
C LEU A 226 -7.91 -11.33 8.31
N HIS A 227 -8.60 -12.16 7.55
CA HIS A 227 -9.56 -13.13 8.06
C HIS A 227 -8.96 -14.52 7.99
N ILE A 228 -9.02 -15.27 9.09
CA ILE A 228 -8.50 -16.63 9.20
C ILE A 228 -9.65 -17.57 9.57
N ASP A 229 -10.04 -18.45 8.66
CA ASP A 229 -10.95 -19.58 8.94
C ASP A 229 -10.08 -20.81 9.23
N THR A 230 -9.94 -21.14 10.51
CA THR A 230 -9.08 -22.24 10.97
C THR A 230 -9.71 -23.60 10.65
N THR A 231 -11.04 -23.66 10.61
CA THR A 231 -11.81 -24.88 10.33
C THR A 231 -11.62 -25.31 8.88
N ARG A 232 -11.72 -24.37 7.93
CA ARG A 232 -11.59 -24.63 6.50
C ARG A 232 -10.18 -24.40 5.97
N ARG A 233 -9.25 -23.97 6.83
CA ARG A 233 -7.89 -23.55 6.47
C ARG A 233 -7.89 -22.53 5.32
N ARG A 234 -8.68 -21.46 5.49
CA ARG A 234 -8.74 -20.36 4.53
C ARG A 234 -8.24 -19.08 5.14
N VAL A 235 -7.55 -18.28 4.34
CA VAL A 235 -7.12 -16.94 4.71
C VAL A 235 -7.52 -15.98 3.61
N GLY A 236 -8.21 -14.93 4.00
CA GLY A 236 -8.52 -13.80 3.13
C GLY A 236 -7.85 -12.55 3.66
N TRP A 237 -7.32 -11.71 2.77
CA TRP A 237 -6.64 -10.49 3.20
C TRP A 237 -6.78 -9.36 2.19
N TRP A 238 -6.73 -8.13 2.70
CA TRP A 238 -6.86 -6.90 1.92
C TRP A 238 -5.98 -5.81 2.51
N LEU A 239 -5.68 -4.79 1.71
CA LEU A 239 -4.95 -3.60 2.11
C LEU A 239 -5.29 -2.41 1.22
N LEU A 240 -5.21 -1.20 1.77
CA LEU A 240 -5.44 0.04 1.01
C LEU A 240 -4.15 0.62 0.38
N ASP A 241 -2.99 0.20 0.86
CA ASP A 241 -1.68 0.53 0.29
C ASP A 241 -1.25 -0.53 -0.77
N ALA A 242 0.02 -0.54 -1.15
CA ALA A 242 0.70 -1.53 -1.93
C ALA A 242 1.66 -2.35 -1.03
N GLN A 243 1.67 -3.67 -1.25
CA GLN A 243 2.55 -4.60 -0.58
C GLN A 243 3.37 -5.35 -1.63
N ALA A 244 4.69 -5.23 -1.54
CA ALA A 244 5.57 -5.98 -2.43
C ALA A 244 5.31 -7.48 -2.30
N GLN A 245 5.32 -8.20 -3.42
CA GLN A 245 5.11 -9.64 -3.48
C GLN A 245 3.71 -10.09 -3.01
N ALA A 246 2.68 -9.23 -3.09
CA ALA A 246 1.32 -9.57 -2.69
C ALA A 246 0.81 -10.90 -3.29
N ARG A 247 1.07 -11.16 -4.58
CA ARG A 247 0.66 -12.43 -5.23
C ARG A 247 1.43 -13.65 -4.75
N GLU A 248 2.59 -13.46 -4.12
CA GLU A 248 3.42 -14.53 -3.58
C GLU A 248 3.04 -14.92 -2.15
N MET A 249 2.18 -14.14 -1.47
CA MET A 249 1.84 -14.35 -0.07
C MET A 249 1.22 -15.72 0.20
N ALA A 250 0.54 -16.31 -0.79
CA ALA A 250 0.01 -17.67 -0.70
C ALA A 250 1.11 -18.73 -0.42
N LYS A 251 2.34 -18.51 -0.88
CA LYS A 251 3.48 -19.43 -0.66
C LYS A 251 3.86 -19.53 0.82
N HIS A 252 3.55 -18.52 1.63
CA HIS A 252 3.79 -18.55 3.07
C HIS A 252 2.79 -19.39 3.86
N TRP A 253 1.69 -19.82 3.23
CA TRP A 253 0.61 -20.59 3.84
C TRP A 253 0.44 -21.97 3.20
N PRO A 254 1.43 -22.87 3.36
CA PRO A 254 1.35 -24.21 2.77
C PRO A 254 0.12 -24.93 3.31
N THR A 255 -0.62 -25.61 2.44
CA THR A 255 -1.86 -26.36 2.73
C THR A 255 -3.11 -25.53 3.06
N TRP A 256 -3.01 -24.19 3.04
CA TRP A 256 -4.17 -23.30 3.20
C TRP A 256 -4.61 -22.74 1.84
N THR A 257 -5.88 -22.37 1.74
CA THR A 257 -6.36 -21.54 0.62
C THR A 257 -6.17 -20.08 1.00
N VAL A 258 -5.33 -19.35 0.26
CA VAL A 258 -5.12 -17.91 0.46
C VAL A 258 -5.76 -17.13 -0.68
N GLU A 259 -6.55 -16.14 -0.34
CA GLU A 259 -7.20 -15.25 -1.29
C GLU A 259 -6.83 -13.80 -0.99
N PHE A 260 -6.35 -13.11 -2.02
CA PHE A 260 -6.12 -11.68 -1.96
C PHE A 260 -7.37 -10.93 -2.42
N TRP A 261 -7.98 -10.16 -1.53
CA TRP A 261 -9.21 -9.40 -1.77
C TRP A 261 -8.95 -7.95 -2.20
N ALA A 262 -7.72 -7.61 -2.61
CA ALA A 262 -7.37 -6.25 -3.02
C ALA A 262 -7.70 -5.22 -1.92
N ASP A 263 -8.60 -4.28 -2.19
CA ASP A 263 -9.10 -3.25 -1.27
C ASP A 263 -10.56 -3.52 -0.81
N ASP A 264 -11.09 -4.72 -1.04
CA ASP A 264 -12.45 -5.14 -0.66
C ASP A 264 -12.56 -5.48 0.83
N TRP A 265 -12.50 -4.44 1.67
CA TRP A 265 -12.72 -4.55 3.12
C TRP A 265 -14.17 -4.93 3.45
N GLN A 266 -15.11 -4.68 2.55
CA GLN A 266 -16.53 -5.05 2.70
C GLN A 266 -16.65 -6.56 2.75
N ARG A 267 -15.91 -7.29 1.92
CA ARG A 267 -15.84 -8.75 1.99
C ARG A 267 -15.31 -9.24 3.34
N HIS A 268 -14.30 -8.58 3.92
CA HIS A 268 -13.85 -8.91 5.28
C HIS A 268 -14.97 -8.71 6.30
N SER A 269 -15.71 -7.60 6.21
CA SER A 269 -16.84 -7.31 7.10
C SER A 269 -17.96 -8.36 6.96
N GLN A 270 -18.23 -8.84 5.75
CA GLN A 270 -19.23 -9.88 5.48
C GLN A 270 -18.84 -11.22 6.12
N VAL A 271 -17.60 -11.68 5.94
CA VAL A 271 -17.16 -12.98 6.49
C VAL A 271 -16.91 -12.94 8.00
N ALA A 272 -16.49 -11.79 8.53
CA ALA A 272 -16.28 -11.57 9.96
C ALA A 272 -17.59 -11.36 10.74
N GLY A 273 -18.70 -11.06 10.04
CA GLY A 273 -19.97 -10.73 10.65
C GLY A 273 -19.86 -9.55 11.63
N ALA A 274 -20.40 -9.70 12.84
CA ALA A 274 -20.40 -8.64 13.84
C ALA A 274 -19.01 -8.28 14.41
N ARG A 275 -17.96 -9.05 14.08
CA ARG A 275 -16.60 -8.85 14.60
C ARG A 275 -15.88 -7.67 13.97
N PHE A 276 -16.12 -7.40 12.70
CA PHE A 276 -15.57 -6.24 12.01
C PHE A 276 -16.67 -5.46 11.30
N THR A 277 -17.01 -4.30 11.85
CA THR A 277 -18.12 -3.45 11.37
C THR A 277 -17.66 -2.01 11.30
N PRO A 278 -16.82 -1.64 10.32
CA PRO A 278 -16.34 -0.27 10.18
C PRO A 278 -17.52 0.68 9.89
N PRO A 279 -17.37 2.00 10.15
CA PRO A 279 -18.45 2.96 9.92
C PRO A 279 -18.76 3.09 8.43
N ALA A 280 -20.03 3.37 8.10
CA ALA A 280 -20.42 3.71 6.73
C ALA A 280 -19.61 4.91 6.21
N ILE A 281 -19.29 4.89 4.91
CA ILE A 281 -18.59 5.99 4.24
C ILE A 281 -19.63 6.99 3.74
N ASP A 282 -19.55 8.22 4.22
CA ASP A 282 -20.23 9.36 3.62
C ASP A 282 -19.45 9.81 2.38
N LEU A 283 -19.89 9.37 1.21
CA LEU A 283 -19.21 9.66 -0.05
C LEU A 283 -19.25 11.15 -0.40
N GLY A 284 -20.32 11.86 -0.06
CA GLY A 284 -20.44 13.30 -0.34
C GLY A 284 -19.41 14.10 0.45
N ALA A 285 -19.35 13.89 1.76
CA ALA A 285 -18.37 14.54 2.62
C ALA A 285 -16.92 14.16 2.25
N ALA A 286 -16.69 12.91 1.82
CA ALA A 286 -15.40 12.45 1.36
C ALA A 286 -14.97 13.13 0.04
N LEU A 287 -15.90 13.29 -0.92
CA LEU A 287 -15.65 14.01 -2.17
C LEU A 287 -15.26 15.46 -1.91
N ASP A 288 -16.01 16.16 -1.07
CA ASP A 288 -15.75 17.56 -0.73
C ASP A 288 -14.37 17.72 -0.08
N THR A 289 -14.05 16.84 0.87
CA THR A 289 -12.76 16.86 1.58
C THR A 289 -11.58 16.60 0.64
N VAL A 290 -11.67 15.57 -0.20
CA VAL A 290 -10.58 15.22 -1.14
C VAL A 290 -10.42 16.31 -2.20
N HIS A 291 -11.52 16.85 -2.72
CA HIS A 291 -11.50 17.95 -3.67
C HIS A 291 -10.85 19.20 -3.08
N ALA A 292 -11.23 19.60 -1.86
CA ALA A 292 -10.63 20.75 -1.18
C ALA A 292 -9.11 20.56 -0.98
N ARG A 293 -8.67 19.37 -0.56
CA ARG A 293 -7.24 19.02 -0.44
C ARG A 293 -6.51 19.11 -1.78
N ALA A 294 -7.13 18.65 -2.87
CA ALA A 294 -6.55 18.72 -4.20
C ALA A 294 -6.37 20.17 -4.68
N VAL A 295 -7.37 21.02 -4.46
CA VAL A 295 -7.31 22.46 -4.78
C VAL A 295 -6.20 23.16 -4.00
N GLU A 296 -6.12 22.92 -2.69
CA GLU A 296 -5.07 23.48 -1.83
C GLU A 296 -3.67 23.00 -2.27
N HIS A 297 -3.54 21.71 -2.53
CA HIS A 297 -2.29 21.10 -3.00
C HIS A 297 -1.78 21.75 -4.29
N TRP A 298 -2.65 21.95 -5.28
CA TRP A 298 -2.24 22.60 -6.55
C TRP A 298 -2.03 24.11 -6.41
N ALA A 299 -2.75 24.78 -5.51
CA ALA A 299 -2.52 26.20 -5.23
C ALA A 299 -1.14 26.46 -4.61
N THR A 300 -0.63 25.53 -3.79
CA THR A 300 0.70 25.65 -3.18
C THR A 300 1.83 25.30 -4.15
N ARG A 301 1.63 24.35 -5.08
CA ARG A 301 2.63 24.02 -6.11
C ARG A 301 2.86 25.11 -7.16
N GLY A 302 1.86 25.95 -7.43
CA GLY A 302 1.99 27.08 -8.37
C GLY A 302 2.76 28.29 -7.83
N ARG A 303 3.13 28.31 -6.53
CA ARG A 303 3.92 29.40 -5.95
C ARG A 303 5.41 29.14 -6.20
N PRO A 304 6.16 30.08 -6.80
CA PRO A 304 7.61 29.96 -6.85
C PRO A 304 8.15 29.88 -5.42
N ALA A 305 9.05 28.92 -5.17
CA ALA A 305 9.74 28.85 -3.89
C ALA A 305 10.41 30.21 -3.63
N ALA A 306 10.07 30.85 -2.50
CA ALA A 306 10.73 32.07 -2.08
C ALA A 306 12.23 31.75 -1.96
N ARG A 307 13.03 32.37 -2.84
CA ARG A 307 14.49 32.30 -2.81
C ARG A 307 15.04 33.15 -1.67
#